data_AF-A0A928U4C1-F1
#
_entry.id   AF-A0A928U4C1-F1
#
_cell.length_a   1.000
_cell.length_b   1.000
_cell.length_c   1.000
_cell.angle_alpha   90.00
_cell.angle_beta   90.00
_cell.angle_gamma   90.00
#
_symmetry.space_group_name_H-M   'P 1'
#
loop_
_entity.id
_entity.type
_entity.pdbx_description
1 polymer ?
#
loop_
_entity_poly.entity_id
_entity_poly.type
_entity_poly.pdbx_seq_one_letter_code
_entity_poly.pdbx_strand_id
1 'polypeptide(L)' 'MAAGVDAIANHIMDSVFPGAIILMHDGGGDRSQSVAALQQVLPQLQQQGYVFNVLCR' A
#
# COMPACT_ATOMS: atom_id res chain seq x y z
N MET A 1 7.78 -15.83 3.54
CA MET A 1 7.49 -14.45 3.12
C MET A 1 8.78 -13.88 2.58
N ALA A 2 8.86 -13.55 1.29
CA ALA A 2 10.01 -12.78 0.81
C ALA A 2 9.97 -11.40 1.50
N ALA A 3 11.12 -10.83 1.83
CA ALA A 3 11.19 -9.42 2.25
C ALA A 3 11.33 -8.53 1.01
N GLY A 4 10.93 -7.26 1.09
CA GLY A 4 11.13 -6.31 0.00
C GLY A 4 9.85 -5.65 -0.52
N VAL A 5 10.04 -4.83 -1.56
CA VAL A 5 8.97 -4.04 -2.21
C VAL A 5 7.82 -4.92 -2.68
N ASP A 6 8.11 -5.98 -3.43
CA ASP A 6 7.09 -6.86 -4.02
C ASP A 6 6.29 -7.61 -2.96
N ALA A 7 6.91 -7.94 -1.82
CA ALA A 7 6.20 -8.61 -0.73
C ALA A 7 5.17 -7.68 -0.08
N ILE A 8 5.51 -6.40 0.11
CA ILE A 8 4.57 -5.38 0.60
C ILE A 8 3.46 -5.16 -0.42
N ALA A 9 3.82 -5.01 -1.70
CA ALA A 9 2.85 -4.77 -2.77
C ALA A 9 1.86 -5.93 -2.91
N ASN A 10 2.34 -7.18 -2.97
CA ASN A 10 1.49 -8.38 -3.04
C ASN A 10 0.60 -8.49 -1.80
N HIS A 11 1.14 -8.23 -0.60
CA HIS A 11 0.33 -8.27 0.62
C HIS A 11 -0.84 -7.27 0.58
N ILE A 12 -0.60 -6.06 0.06
CA ILE A 12 -1.66 -5.07 -0.15
C ILE A 12 -2.67 -5.60 -1.17
N MET A 13 -2.22 -5.98 -2.36
CA MET A 13 -3.10 -6.39 -3.46
C MET A 13 -3.95 -7.63 -3.13
N ASP A 14 -3.41 -8.58 -2.36
CA ASP A 14 -4.12 -9.79 -1.93
C ASP A 14 -5.13 -9.53 -0.81
N SER A 15 -5.01 -8.41 -0.08
CA SER A 15 -5.78 -8.15 1.14
C SER A 15 -6.77 -6.98 1.02
N VAL A 16 -6.72 -6.18 -0.04
CA VAL A 16 -7.63 -5.03 -0.22
C VAL A 16 -9.06 -5.47 -0.52
N PHE A 17 -10.00 -4.74 0.07
CA PHE A 17 -11.44 -4.84 -0.22
C PHE A 17 -12.06 -3.44 -0.04
N PRO A 18 -13.28 -3.19 -0.56
CA PRO A 18 -13.94 -1.90 -0.38
C PRO A 18 -14.05 -1.53 1.12
N GLY A 19 -13.43 -0.41 1.50
CA GLY A 19 -13.38 0.07 2.90
C GLY A 19 -12.15 -0.36 3.69
N ALA A 20 -11.18 -1.06 3.10
CA ALA A 20 -9.93 -1.42 3.76
C ALA A 20 -9.12 -0.18 4.21
N ILE A 21 -8.48 -0.28 5.38
CA ILE A 21 -7.51 0.70 5.90
C ILE A 21 -6.13 0.05 5.85
N ILE A 22 -5.21 0.65 5.09
CA ILE A 22 -3.83 0.18 4.96
C ILE A 22 -2.95 0.99 5.92
N LEU A 23 -2.34 0.32 6.90
CA LEU A 23 -1.39 0.94 7.82
C LEU A 23 0.03 0.85 7.26
N MET A 24 0.69 1.99 7.11
CA MET A 24 2.07 2.10 6.62
C MET A 24 2.95 2.81 7.65
N HIS A 25 4.27 2.65 7.52
CA HIS A 25 5.27 3.32 8.34
C HIS A 25 6.32 4.01 7.45
N ASP A 26 6.56 5.28 7.70
CA ASP A 26 7.55 6.14 7.03
C ASP A 26 8.65 6.65 8.00
N GLY A 27 8.52 6.38 9.30
CA GLY A 27 9.48 6.76 10.33
C GLY A 27 10.45 5.65 10.78
N GLY A 28 11.68 6.06 11.11
CA GLY A 28 12.73 5.22 11.71
C GLY A 28 13.43 4.27 10.72
N GLY A 29 14.77 4.32 10.67
CA GLY A 29 15.59 3.48 9.77
C GLY A 29 15.36 3.77 8.27
N ASP A 30 15.83 2.87 7.41
CA ASP A 30 15.54 2.93 5.97
C ASP A 30 14.15 2.34 5.67
N ARG A 31 13.26 3.16 5.09
CA ARG A 31 11.90 2.80 4.68
C ARG A 31 11.66 2.97 3.18
N SER A 32 12.73 3.05 2.38
CA SER A 32 12.66 3.16 0.92
C SER A 32 11.75 2.10 0.28
N GLN A 33 11.72 0.89 0.84
CA GLN A 33 10.88 -0.19 0.36
C GLN A 33 9.38 0.06 0.58
N SER A 34 8.97 0.68 1.70
CA SER A 34 7.58 1.07 1.95
C SER A 34 7.09 2.09 0.92
N VAL A 35 7.93 3.08 0.62
CA VAL A 35 7.63 4.14 -0.35
C VAL A 35 7.58 3.56 -1.77
N ALA A 36 8.55 2.71 -2.13
CA ALA A 36 8.56 2.04 -3.44
C ALA A 36 7.34 1.12 -3.64
N ALA A 37 6.87 0.44 -2.58
CA ALA A 37 5.66 -0.37 -2.67
C ALA A 37 4.43 0.49 -2.95
N LEU A 38 4.28 1.64 -2.27
CA LEU A 38 3.21 2.61 -2.54
C LEU A 38 3.25 3.11 -4.00
N GLN A 39 4.43 3.39 -4.53
CA GLN A 39 4.59 3.79 -5.94
C GLN A 39 4.07 2.73 -6.92
N GLN A 40 4.14 1.44 -6.57
CA GLN A 40 3.61 0.35 -7.40
C GLN A 40 2.10 0.14 -7.23
N VAL A 41 1.58 0.14 -5.99
CA VAL A 41 0.20 -0.27 -5.73
C VAL A 41 -0.83 0.84 -5.96
N LEU A 42 -0.48 2.10 -5.71
CA LEU A 42 -1.45 3.20 -5.83
C LEU A 42 -2.05 3.31 -7.24
N PRO A 43 -1.26 3.25 -8.34
CA PRO A 43 -1.83 3.26 -9.69
C PRO A 43 -2.69 2.04 -10.00
N GLN A 44 -2.31 0.85 -9.53
CA GLN A 44 -3.06 -0.39 -9.77
C GLN A 44 -4.42 -0.36 -9.07
N LEU A 45 -4.47 0.11 -7.82
CA LEU A 45 -5.71 0.27 -7.08
C LEU A 45 -6.62 1.32 -7.75
N GLN A 46 -6.07 2.42 -8.25
CA GLN A 46 -6.84 3.40 -9.04
C GLN A 46 -7.42 2.77 -10.31
N GLN A 47 -6.65 1.96 -11.04
CA GLN A 47 -7.12 1.25 -12.24
C GLN A 47 -8.23 0.24 -11.93
N GLN A 48 -8.23 -0.35 -10.73
CA GLN A 48 -9.30 -1.22 -10.25
C GLN A 48 -10.53 -0.45 -9.72
N GLY A 49 -10.51 0.89 -9.74
CA GLY A 49 -11.63 1.74 -9.33
C GLY A 49 -11.66 2.10 -7.85
N TYR A 50 -10.60 1.81 -7.09
CA TYR A 50 -10.50 2.29 -5.71
C TYR A 50 -10.25 3.78 -5.65
N VAL A 51 -10.78 4.42 -4.59
CA VAL A 51 -10.54 5.82 -4.25
C VAL A 51 -9.91 5.90 -2.87
N PHE A 52 -9.01 6.87 -2.68
CA PHE A 52 -8.34 7.11 -1.39
C PHE A 52 -9.04 8.25 -0.68
N ASN A 53 -9.58 7.96 0.51
CA ASN A 53 -10.25 8.93 1.37
C ASN A 53 -9.45 9.17 2.64
N VAL A 54 -9.62 10.36 3.22
CA VAL A 54 -9.14 10.67 4.57
C VAL A 54 -10.15 10.17 5.60
N LEU A 55 -9.68 9.67 6.74
CA LEU A 55 -10.54 9.02 7.74
C LEU A 55 -11.51 9.99 8.44
N CYS A 56 -11.06 11.18 8.79
CA CYS A 56 -11.82 12.12 9.62
C CYS A 56 -12.70 13.09 8.80
N ARG A 57 -13.30 12.61 7.70
CA ARG A 57 -14.24 13.40 6.91
C ARG A 57 -15.68 13.06 7.22
#